data_AF-A0A518ARH3-F1
#
_entry.id   AF-A0A518ARH3-F1
#
_cell.length_a   1.000
_cell.length_b   1.000
_cell.length_c   1.000
_cell.angle_alpha   90.00
_cell.angle_beta   90.00
_cell.angle_gamma   90.00
#
_symmetry.space_group_name_H-M   'P 1'
#
loop_
_entity.id
_entity.type
_entity.pdbx_description
1 polymer ?
#
loop_
_entity_poly.entity_id
_entity_poly.type
_entity_poly.pdbx_seq_one_letter_code
_entity_poly.pdbx_strand_id
1 'polypeptide(L)'
;MTRDSEVSPSSQLKWFIRAGYGVIVAVLLIGGVAIYQGVTTARDATKTLNATMLTVDLIHSYVKQHDGQWPQSWDDLAAVPPPKVIGSGYRWPEDRDQIAERVYVDFAADPQAIAHQKPEEFDAVKPIGSYYPWKENYEVQSLLKTLRGEDSPAADSSE
;
A
#
# COMPACT_ATOMS: atom_id res chain seq x y z
N MET A 1 40.63 -58.85 -6.64
CA MET A 1 39.68 -59.43 -7.60
C MET A 1 38.49 -58.47 -7.68
N THR A 2 38.65 -57.39 -8.44
CA THR A 2 37.68 -56.31 -8.61
C THR A 2 36.76 -56.69 -9.78
N ARG A 3 35.46 -56.75 -9.51
CA ARG A 3 34.44 -57.12 -10.49
C ARG A 3 34.04 -55.84 -11.20
N ASP A 4 34.54 -55.62 -12.40
CA ASP A 4 34.13 -54.49 -13.23
C ASP A 4 32.67 -54.67 -13.63
N SER A 5 31.79 -53.90 -12.99
CA SER A 5 30.38 -53.82 -13.37
C SER A 5 30.27 -53.03 -14.67
N GLU A 6 30.12 -53.73 -15.80
CA GLU A 6 29.71 -53.12 -17.07
C GLU A 6 28.34 -52.45 -16.90
N VAL A 7 28.35 -51.12 -16.78
CA VAL A 7 27.13 -50.33 -16.74
C VAL A 7 26.54 -50.32 -18.15
N SER A 8 25.39 -50.99 -18.35
CA SER A 8 24.70 -51.01 -19.64
C SER A 8 24.37 -49.57 -20.10
N PRO A 9 24.71 -49.18 -21.33
CA PRO A 9 24.42 -47.84 -21.89
C PRO A 9 22.94 -47.43 -21.77
N SER A 10 22.03 -48.40 -21.81
CA SER A 10 20.59 -48.19 -21.66
C SER A 10 20.17 -47.71 -20.25
N SER A 11 20.93 -48.06 -19.22
CA SER A 11 20.68 -47.64 -17.84
C SER A 11 21.12 -46.20 -17.58
N GLN A 12 22.24 -45.78 -18.17
CA GLN A 12 22.74 -44.40 -18.09
C GLN A 12 21.79 -43.43 -18.78
N LEU A 13 21.32 -43.75 -20.00
CA LEU A 13 20.39 -42.90 -20.73
C LEU A 13 19.07 -42.68 -19.95
N LYS A 14 18.50 -43.73 -19.36
CA LYS A 14 17.28 -43.62 -18.54
C LYS A 14 17.48 -42.73 -17.31
N TRP A 15 18.67 -42.78 -16.71
CA TRP A 15 19.01 -41.92 -15.57
C TRP A 15 19.10 -40.45 -15.98
N PHE A 16 19.78 -40.13 -17.08
CA PHE A 16 19.85 -38.76 -17.59
C PHE A 16 18.49 -38.19 -17.97
N ILE A 17 17.62 -39.00 -18.59
CA ILE A 17 16.24 -38.58 -18.92
C ILE A 17 15.47 -38.25 -17.63
N ARG A 18 15.52 -39.11 -16.61
CA ARG A 18 14.85 -38.87 -15.32
C ARG A 18 15.40 -37.62 -14.62
N ALA A 19 16.72 -37.43 -14.63
CA ALA A 19 17.36 -36.25 -14.08
C ALA A 19 16.91 -34.97 -14.82
N GLY A 20 16.86 -35.01 -16.15
CA GLY A 20 16.36 -33.91 -16.97
C GLY A 20 14.91 -33.53 -16.64
N TYR A 21 14.01 -34.51 -16.54
CA TYR A 21 12.63 -34.27 -16.10
C TYR A 21 12.57 -33.69 -14.69
N GLY A 22 13.38 -34.22 -13.76
CA GLY A 22 13.47 -33.69 -12.40
C GLY A 22 13.85 -32.22 -12.36
N VAL A 23 14.84 -31.81 -13.18
CA VAL A 23 15.26 -30.41 -13.30
C VAL A 23 14.15 -29.54 -13.88
N ILE A 24 13.47 -29.98 -14.94
CA ILE A 24 12.35 -29.22 -15.54
C ILE A 24 11.24 -28.99 -14.52
N VAL A 25 10.84 -30.04 -13.80
CA VAL A 25 9.81 -29.93 -12.75
C VAL A 25 10.27 -28.99 -11.63
N ALA A 26 11.51 -29.09 -11.19
CA ALA A 26 12.06 -28.21 -10.16
C ALA A 26 12.03 -26.74 -10.60
N VAL A 27 12.44 -26.44 -11.84
CA VAL A 27 12.39 -25.07 -12.39
C VAL A 27 10.95 -24.55 -12.47
N LEU A 28 10.00 -25.37 -12.90
CA LEU A 28 8.60 -24.98 -12.97
C LEU A 28 8.00 -24.70 -11.58
N LEU A 29 8.34 -25.52 -10.58
CA LEU A 29 7.87 -25.31 -9.20
C LEU A 29 8.46 -24.03 -8.60
N ILE A 30 9.78 -23.83 -8.74
CA ILE A 30 10.45 -22.62 -8.22
C ILE A 30 9.90 -21.38 -8.93
N GLY A 31 9.78 -21.42 -10.25
CA GLY A 31 9.20 -20.33 -11.03
C GLY A 31 7.75 -20.03 -10.63
N GLY A 32 6.94 -21.07 -10.44
CA GLY A 32 5.55 -20.93 -9.98
C GLY A 32 5.44 -20.27 -8.60
N VAL A 33 6.29 -20.66 -7.64
CA VAL A 33 6.33 -20.05 -6.31
C VAL A 33 6.75 -18.58 -6.38
N ALA A 34 7.79 -18.26 -7.17
CA ALA A 34 8.26 -16.88 -7.32
C ALA A 34 7.18 -15.97 -7.94
N ILE A 35 6.49 -16.44 -8.98
CA ILE A 35 5.37 -15.71 -9.61
C ILE A 35 4.24 -15.51 -8.60
N TYR A 36 3.86 -16.57 -7.88
CA TYR A 36 2.80 -16.49 -6.87
C TYR A 36 3.11 -15.44 -5.80
N GLN A 37 4.32 -15.47 -5.23
CA GLN A 37 4.76 -14.50 -4.23
C GLN A 37 4.79 -13.07 -4.77
N GLY A 38 5.22 -12.88 -6.02
CA GLY A 38 5.21 -11.58 -6.69
C GLY A 38 3.79 -11.02 -6.83
N VAL A 39 2.85 -11.83 -7.30
CA VAL A 39 1.45 -11.44 -7.48
C VAL A 39 0.77 -11.13 -6.16
N THR A 40 1.00 -11.95 -5.12
CA THR A 40 0.40 -11.70 -3.79
C THR A 40 0.94 -10.41 -3.18
N THR A 41 2.24 -10.17 -3.30
CA THR A 41 2.89 -8.96 -2.77
C THR A 41 2.42 -7.70 -3.48
N ALA A 42 2.34 -7.74 -4.82
CA ALA A 42 1.82 -6.63 -5.62
C ALA A 42 0.37 -6.31 -5.26
N ARG A 43 -0.48 -7.35 -5.13
CA ARG A 43 -1.88 -7.16 -4.72
C ARG A 43 -2.02 -6.57 -3.33
N ASP A 44 -1.21 -7.03 -2.37
CA ASP A 44 -1.21 -6.51 -1.01
C ASP A 44 -0.73 -5.04 -0.99
N ALA A 45 0.32 -4.71 -1.75
CA ALA A 45 0.81 -3.35 -1.91
C ALA A 45 -0.23 -2.39 -2.53
N THR A 46 -1.00 -2.85 -3.53
CA THR A 46 -2.11 -2.05 -4.08
C THR A 46 -3.20 -1.79 -3.03
N LYS A 47 -3.57 -2.81 -2.25
CA LYS A 47 -4.56 -2.65 -1.17
C LYS A 47 -4.10 -1.66 -0.10
N THR A 48 -2.83 -1.71 0.28
CA THR A 48 -2.25 -0.79 1.27
C THR A 48 -2.13 0.63 0.72
N LEU A 49 -1.75 0.79 -0.56
CA LEU A 49 -1.74 2.09 -1.24
C LEU A 49 -3.13 2.74 -1.23
N ASN A 50 -4.15 1.99 -1.66
CA ASN A 50 -5.52 2.48 -1.71
C ASN A 50 -6.06 2.85 -0.31
N ALA A 51 -5.74 2.06 0.71
CA ALA A 51 -6.11 2.36 2.09
C ALA A 51 -5.43 3.64 2.58
N THR A 52 -4.16 3.85 2.23
CA THR A 52 -3.37 5.02 2.61
C THR A 52 -3.91 6.28 1.92
N MET A 53 -4.15 6.24 0.61
CA MET A 53 -4.75 7.35 -0.14
C MET A 53 -6.12 7.73 0.41
N LEU A 54 -6.99 6.74 0.62
CA LEU A 54 -8.31 6.97 1.22
C LEU A 54 -8.20 7.62 2.60
N THR A 55 -7.26 7.17 3.44
CA THR A 55 -7.05 7.74 4.78
C THR A 55 -6.58 9.20 4.70
N VAL A 56 -5.64 9.53 3.80
CA VAL A 56 -5.19 10.91 3.58
C VAL A 56 -6.34 11.80 3.13
N ASP A 57 -7.20 11.32 2.22
CA ASP A 57 -8.37 12.09 1.76
C ASP A 57 -9.45 12.26 2.83
N LEU A 58 -9.65 11.25 3.69
CA LEU A 58 -10.53 11.37 4.85
C LEU A 58 -10.02 12.43 5.82
N ILE A 59 -8.71 12.41 6.12
CA ILE A 59 -8.07 13.42 6.97
C ILE A 59 -8.18 14.80 6.34
N HIS A 60 -7.89 14.94 5.05
CA HIS A 60 -8.04 16.20 4.33
C HIS A 60 -9.48 16.74 4.40
N SER A 61 -10.47 15.86 4.20
CA SER A 61 -11.88 16.21 4.30
C SER A 61 -12.29 16.61 5.73
N TYR A 62 -11.74 15.93 6.75
CA TYR A 62 -11.92 16.26 8.16
C TYR A 62 -11.34 17.64 8.48
N VAL A 63 -10.06 17.87 8.14
CA VAL A 63 -9.36 19.14 8.35
C VAL A 63 -10.12 20.29 7.68
N LYS A 64 -10.69 20.09 6.49
CA LYS A 64 -11.54 21.08 5.82
C LYS A 64 -12.86 21.37 6.55
N GLN A 65 -13.50 20.34 7.12
CA GLN A 65 -14.78 20.49 7.83
C GLN A 65 -14.62 21.05 9.25
N HIS A 66 -13.43 20.91 9.84
CA HIS A 66 -13.14 21.26 11.23
C HIS A 66 -12.08 22.37 11.34
N ASP A 67 -12.06 23.32 10.41
CA ASP A 67 -11.24 24.54 10.46
C ASP A 67 -9.75 24.30 10.76
N GLY A 68 -9.15 23.31 10.10
CA GLY A 68 -7.72 22.99 10.24
C GLY A 68 -7.40 22.02 11.40
N GLN A 69 -8.39 21.55 12.16
CA GLN A 69 -8.15 20.62 13.26
C GLN A 69 -7.71 19.23 12.76
N TRP A 70 -6.73 18.66 13.45
CA TRP A 70 -6.28 17.29 13.21
C TRP A 70 -7.20 16.28 13.93
N PRO A 71 -7.60 15.18 13.27
CA PRO A 71 -8.41 14.15 13.91
C PRO A 71 -7.67 13.53 15.10
N GLN A 72 -8.40 13.17 16.15
CA GLN A 72 -7.86 12.56 17.37
C GLN A 72 -8.08 11.05 17.41
N SER A 73 -8.95 10.53 16.54
CA SER A 73 -9.25 9.11 16.46
C SER A 73 -9.79 8.70 15.09
N TRP A 74 -9.86 7.39 14.87
CA TRP A 74 -10.59 6.82 13.74
C TRP A 74 -12.11 7.09 13.80
N ASP A 75 -12.68 7.34 14.99
CA ASP A 75 -14.10 7.67 15.13
C ASP A 75 -14.40 9.06 14.54
N ASP A 76 -13.47 10.01 14.70
CA ASP A 76 -13.58 11.35 14.11
C ASP A 76 -13.63 11.27 12.58
N LEU A 77 -12.81 10.39 11.99
CA LEU A 77 -12.82 10.14 10.55
C LEU A 77 -14.09 9.41 10.08
N ALA A 78 -14.72 8.60 10.93
CA ALA A 78 -15.92 7.85 10.56
C ALA A 78 -17.15 8.75 10.36
N ALA A 79 -17.14 9.95 10.94
CA ALA A 79 -18.16 10.97 10.73
C ALA A 79 -18.02 11.68 9.36
N VAL A 80 -16.87 11.55 8.70
CA VAL A 80 -16.59 12.17 7.41
C VAL A 80 -17.27 11.36 6.30
N PRO A 81 -18.04 12.02 5.39
CA PRO A 81 -18.64 11.32 4.27
C PRO A 81 -17.54 10.70 3.38
N PRO A 82 -17.82 9.54 2.75
CA PRO A 82 -16.84 8.87 1.90
C PRO A 82 -16.37 9.84 0.80
N PRO A 83 -15.05 10.03 0.65
CA PRO A 83 -14.53 10.92 -0.36
C PRO A 83 -14.83 10.35 -1.74
N LYS A 84 -14.97 11.21 -2.76
CA LYS A 84 -15.37 10.81 -4.13
C LYS A 84 -14.31 9.98 -4.88
N VAL A 85 -13.26 9.53 -4.20
CA VAL A 85 -12.12 8.83 -4.82
C VAL A 85 -12.62 7.54 -5.46
N ILE A 86 -12.59 7.54 -6.79
CA ILE A 86 -12.97 6.39 -7.59
C ILE A 86 -11.84 5.36 -7.49
N GLY A 87 -12.14 4.16 -6.97
CA GLY A 87 -11.26 3.00 -7.13
C GLY A 87 -10.43 2.58 -5.91
N SER A 88 -10.70 3.10 -4.70
CA SER A 88 -10.03 2.60 -3.48
C SER A 88 -10.30 1.09 -3.24
N GLY A 89 -11.47 0.60 -3.65
CA GLY A 89 -11.90 -0.77 -3.40
C GLY A 89 -12.34 -1.03 -1.95
N TYR A 90 -12.36 0.00 -1.11
CA TYR A 90 -12.88 -0.02 0.26
C TYR A 90 -14.21 0.74 0.34
N ARG A 91 -15.08 0.28 1.23
CA ARG A 91 -16.36 0.92 1.57
C ARG A 91 -16.16 1.65 2.90
N TRP A 92 -16.28 2.97 2.89
CA TRP A 92 -16.14 3.76 4.10
C TRP A 92 -17.53 4.19 4.61
N PRO A 93 -17.83 4.01 5.92
CA PRO A 93 -16.95 3.56 7.01
C PRO A 93 -16.93 2.03 7.26
N GLU A 94 -17.60 1.22 6.45
CA GLU A 94 -17.81 -0.21 6.74
C GLU A 94 -16.51 -1.05 6.82
N ASP A 95 -15.49 -0.69 6.05
CA ASP A 95 -14.19 -1.38 6.00
C ASP A 95 -13.13 -0.72 6.90
N ARG A 96 -13.53 0.09 7.87
CA ARG A 96 -12.61 0.82 8.77
C ARG A 96 -11.53 -0.07 9.38
N ASP A 97 -11.90 -1.21 9.93
CA ASP A 97 -10.94 -2.09 10.62
C ASP A 97 -9.88 -2.63 9.64
N GLN A 98 -10.29 -2.97 8.41
CA GLN A 98 -9.36 -3.43 7.36
C GLN A 98 -8.40 -2.32 6.91
N ILE A 99 -8.85 -1.06 6.93
CA ILE A 99 -8.01 0.10 6.62
C ILE A 99 -7.03 0.34 7.77
N ALA A 100 -7.50 0.29 9.02
CA ALA A 100 -6.67 0.50 10.21
C ALA A 100 -5.58 -0.59 10.39
N GLU A 101 -5.82 -1.81 9.91
CA GLU A 101 -4.78 -2.85 9.84
C GLU A 101 -3.65 -2.53 8.85
N ARG A 102 -3.89 -1.61 7.90
CA ARG A 102 -2.99 -1.31 6.78
C ARG A 102 -2.38 0.08 6.85
N VAL A 103 -2.90 0.95 7.70
CA VAL A 103 -2.49 2.34 7.78
C VAL A 103 -2.34 2.73 9.24
N TYR A 104 -1.14 3.16 9.58
CA TYR A 104 -0.86 3.85 10.83
C TYR A 104 -1.18 5.34 10.66
N VAL A 105 -1.90 5.91 11.62
CA VAL A 105 -2.18 7.35 11.71
C VAL A 105 -1.71 7.85 13.07
N ASP A 106 -0.86 8.87 13.06
CA ASP A 106 -0.49 9.60 14.26
C ASP A 106 -1.55 10.65 14.59
N PHE A 107 -2.56 10.25 15.34
CA PHE A 107 -3.62 11.16 15.79
C PHE A 107 -3.14 12.21 16.81
N ALA A 108 -1.96 12.03 17.39
CA ALA A 108 -1.36 12.99 18.31
C ALA A 108 -0.46 14.02 17.60
N ALA A 109 -0.35 13.94 16.27
CA ALA A 109 0.50 14.84 15.50
C ALA A 109 -0.03 16.28 15.53
N ASP A 110 0.91 17.23 15.59
CA ASP A 110 0.59 18.66 15.54
C ASP A 110 0.32 19.09 14.09
N PRO A 111 -0.91 19.56 13.76
CA PRO A 111 -1.25 20.01 12.41
C PRO A 111 -0.36 21.16 11.92
N GLN A 112 0.12 22.04 12.81
CA GLN A 112 1.00 23.14 12.43
C GLN A 112 2.39 22.64 12.04
N ALA A 113 2.93 21.69 12.80
CA ALA A 113 4.19 21.03 12.45
C ALA A 113 4.08 20.28 11.12
N ILE A 114 2.96 19.58 10.87
CA ILE A 114 2.69 18.87 9.61
C ILE A 114 2.63 19.87 8.45
N ALA A 115 1.96 21.02 8.61
CA ALA A 115 1.80 22.02 7.55
C ALA A 115 3.14 22.45 6.95
N HIS A 116 4.21 22.50 7.75
CA HIS A 116 5.54 22.92 7.30
C HIS A 116 6.38 21.80 6.67
N GLN A 117 5.92 20.55 6.69
CA GLN A 117 6.63 19.43 6.08
C GLN A 117 6.54 19.48 4.55
N LYS A 118 7.56 18.93 3.90
CA LYS A 118 7.47 18.56 2.48
C LYS A 118 6.74 17.23 2.31
N PRO A 119 6.19 16.93 1.12
CA PRO A 119 5.52 15.64 0.88
C PRO A 119 6.39 14.43 1.24
N GLU A 120 7.70 14.46 0.96
CA GLU A 120 8.60 13.34 1.26
C GLU A 120 8.83 13.13 2.77
N GLU A 121 8.70 14.20 3.54
CA GLU A 121 8.86 14.25 5.00
C GLU A 121 7.55 13.94 5.74
N PHE A 122 6.41 13.91 5.02
CA PHE A 122 5.10 13.66 5.61
C PHE A 122 5.02 12.26 6.24
N ASP A 123 4.86 12.23 7.55
CA ASP A 123 5.01 11.01 8.35
C ASP A 123 3.83 10.75 9.31
N ALA A 124 2.84 11.64 9.33
CA ALA A 124 1.66 11.50 10.19
C ALA A 124 0.72 10.36 9.74
N VAL A 125 0.83 9.91 8.49
CA VAL A 125 0.15 8.72 7.96
C VAL A 125 1.19 7.82 7.34
N LYS A 126 1.19 6.52 7.66
CA LYS A 126 2.16 5.55 7.15
C LYS A 126 1.49 4.23 6.77
N PRO A 127 1.83 3.64 5.62
CA PRO A 127 1.38 2.30 5.29
C PRO A 127 2.02 1.26 6.21
N ILE A 128 1.29 0.19 6.49
CA ILE A 128 1.74 -1.00 7.22
C ILE A 128 1.86 -2.15 6.22
N GLY A 129 3.03 -2.80 6.17
CA GLY A 129 3.30 -3.94 5.28
C GLY A 129 3.86 -3.55 3.92
N SER A 130 3.53 -4.30 2.88
CA SER A 130 3.99 -4.02 1.50
C SER A 130 3.29 -2.78 0.96
N TYR A 131 4.01 -1.86 0.33
CA TYR A 131 3.43 -0.64 -0.23
C TYR A 131 4.18 -0.13 -1.46
N TYR A 132 3.48 0.66 -2.27
CA TYR A 132 4.07 1.45 -3.36
C TYR A 132 4.38 2.87 -2.87
N PRO A 133 5.41 3.55 -3.41
CA PRO A 133 5.66 4.96 -3.11
C PRO A 133 4.39 5.80 -3.30
N TRP A 134 4.04 6.59 -2.29
CA TRP A 134 2.74 7.29 -2.24
C TRP A 134 2.82 8.76 -1.82
N LYS A 135 3.96 9.19 -1.27
CA LYS A 135 4.11 10.53 -0.70
C LYS A 135 4.08 11.65 -1.75
N GLU A 136 4.43 11.34 -3.00
CA GLU A 136 4.42 12.30 -4.11
C GLU A 136 3.01 12.54 -4.69
N ASN A 137 2.01 11.80 -4.22
CA ASN A 137 0.66 11.90 -4.75
C ASN A 137 -0.04 13.22 -4.40
N TYR A 138 -1.04 13.57 -5.21
CA TYR A 138 -1.78 14.82 -5.14
C TYR A 138 -2.52 15.00 -3.79
N GLU A 139 -2.98 13.92 -3.18
CA GLU A 139 -3.75 13.92 -1.93
C GLU A 139 -2.92 14.46 -0.77
N VAL A 140 -1.66 14.05 -0.65
CA VAL A 140 -0.73 14.56 0.38
C VAL A 140 -0.46 16.04 0.19
N GLN A 141 -0.23 16.47 -1.05
CA GLN A 141 0.02 17.87 -1.37
C GLN A 141 -1.21 18.73 -1.04
N SER A 142 -2.41 18.25 -1.37
CA SER A 142 -3.68 18.93 -1.09
C SER A 142 -3.95 19.06 0.41
N LEU A 143 -3.66 18.01 1.18
CA LEU A 143 -3.73 18.06 2.64
C LEU A 143 -2.77 19.11 3.22
N LEU A 144 -1.51 19.11 2.79
CA LEU A 144 -0.51 20.07 3.27
C LEU A 144 -0.89 21.52 2.92
N LYS A 145 -1.39 21.76 1.71
CA LYS A 145 -1.90 23.10 1.30
C LYS A 145 -3.09 23.53 2.15
N THR A 146 -4.01 22.62 2.44
CA THR A 146 -5.15 22.89 3.33
C THR A 146 -4.70 23.26 4.73
N LEU A 147 -3.74 22.52 5.31
CA LEU A 147 -3.20 22.82 6.63
C LEU A 147 -2.45 24.17 6.69
N ARG A 148 -1.86 24.61 5.57
CA ARG A 148 -1.26 25.95 5.44
C ARG A 148 -2.28 27.07 5.23
N GLY A 149 -3.56 26.73 5.01
CA GLY A 149 -4.60 27.69 4.65
C GLY A 149 -4.52 28.21 3.21
N GLU A 150 -3.70 27.59 2.35
CA GLU A 150 -3.54 27.97 0.93
C GLU A 150 -4.73 27.54 0.06
N ASP A 151 -5.49 26.56 0.53
CA ASP A 151 -6.64 25.97 -0.16
C ASP A 151 -7.97 26.68 0.19
N SER A 152 -7.89 27.76 0.98
CA SER A 152 -9.06 28.58 1.28
C SER A 152 -9.51 29.24 -0.02
N PRO A 153 -10.73 28.97 -0.54
CA PRO A 153 -11.23 29.66 -1.71
C PRO A 153 -11.18 31.13 -1.35
N ALA A 154 -10.31 31.89 -2.04
CA ALA A 154 -10.18 33.32 -1.87
C ALA A 154 -11.60 33.86 -1.73
N ALA A 155 -11.92 34.36 -0.53
CA ALA A 155 -13.25 34.77 -0.15
C ALA A 155 -13.87 35.46 -1.35
N ASP A 156 -14.94 34.85 -1.84
CA ASP A 156 -15.62 35.21 -3.06
C ASP A 156 -15.64 36.73 -3.14
N SER A 157 -14.93 37.24 -4.14
CA SER A 157 -14.78 38.66 -4.41
C SER A 157 -16.09 39.15 -5.02
N SER A 158 -17.17 39.02 -4.25
CA SER A 158 -18.50 39.56 -4.49
C SER A 158 -18.62 40.74 -3.51
N GLU A 159 -18.30 41.96 -3.95
CA GLU A 159 -19.27 42.94 -4.47
C GLU A 159 -20.32 43.35 -3.43
#